data_AF-A0AA95S5T5-F1
#
_entry.id   AF-A0AA95S5T5-F1
#
_cell.length_a   1.000
_cell.length_b   1.000
_cell.length_c   1.000
_cell.angle_alpha   90.00
_cell.angle_beta   90.00
_cell.angle_gamma   90.00
#
_symmetry.space_group_name_H-M   'P 1'
#
loop_
_entity.id
_entity.type
_entity.pdbx_description
1 polymer ?
#
loop_
_entity_poly.entity_id
_entity_poly.type
_entity_poly.pdbx_seq_one_letter_code
_entity_poly.pdbx_strand_id
1 'polypeptide(L)'
;MLWNSLYGRLLTDLKNTFTYEFWVLPENVHHIDKQSRDKPVDGTGTNFMIGPGQGMSNNDAGVSVSVGLNGITVYEHTNENIYAVLVYEASINDLIHIAVVYNEREPQLFINGKFVKKGDRSSKNYVYPSGMIGGQPGLFFNGNINEIRLWDHCRTEKNLNNFLNKKLTGNEKGLYGLWPTPTVNEQESQKVNAKTKKSPNNKDTSSNEKLTTETLVNNSQDIEVSIIIPSLNKYPLNLLTLFSLEYQTFNPSKMEVIFIDDASTDLTEEKIKGYKPPYHFKYIRNIKNLGRAKVRNLGIRAARGSTLIFLDAEMITEPDFVEKHHKFHQSKNKHILSGVMHSKVIYSCIFPEFTQEEINNIETLAKNNQLLYSRYKNFKNPSKQPYPLLKKSDIARKAFKDIGVVTYPWFQSITDNFAADLEGFSFPWMAFLTGNVSIQKEFITQAGLFDEDFVQYGYEDWELGYRLYKMGATYIARNDLITYHQEHPIGESKWKEAINNLGLFILKHHDIDVLVLGLEISGLADLLTMSKLLSEYKLLIQSYPKQFQKFQKKFMHILETIVLLLQIDIRHINILGAAGFGSDEINELQEEINSIKTLKKFTNLTNLLDKVMNS
;
A
#
# COMPACT_ATOMS: atom_id res chain seq x y z
N MET A 1 6.14 -6.96 -0.16
CA MET A 1 6.93 -7.95 -0.94
C MET A 1 6.36 -9.35 -0.70
N LEU A 2 5.63 -9.92 -1.66
CA LEU A 2 5.29 -11.36 -1.80
C LEU A 2 4.77 -12.08 -0.53
N TRP A 3 3.57 -11.73 -0.05
CA TRP A 3 2.96 -12.41 1.10
C TRP A 3 1.64 -13.16 0.82
N ASN A 4 1.18 -13.30 -0.44
CA ASN A 4 -0.19 -13.83 -0.69
C ASN A 4 -0.35 -14.88 -1.82
N SER A 5 0.70 -15.60 -2.27
CA SER A 5 0.54 -16.59 -3.37
C SER A 5 0.30 -18.04 -3.00
N LEU A 6 0.09 -18.36 -1.73
CA LEU A 6 0.02 -19.76 -1.29
C LEU A 6 -1.04 -19.98 -0.21
N TYR A 7 -2.20 -19.32 -0.33
CA TYR A 7 -3.34 -19.60 0.55
C TYR A 7 -3.75 -21.08 0.43
N GLY A 8 -3.57 -21.84 1.51
CA GLY A 8 -3.97 -23.25 1.63
C GLY A 8 -3.23 -24.26 0.72
N ARG A 9 -2.28 -23.82 -0.12
CA ARG A 9 -1.64 -24.69 -1.11
C ARG A 9 -0.46 -25.44 -0.51
N LEU A 10 -0.54 -26.77 -0.53
CA LEU A 10 0.58 -27.65 -0.23
C LEU A 10 1.58 -27.64 -1.38
N LEU A 11 2.88 -27.63 -1.08
CA LEU A 11 3.93 -27.77 -2.07
C LEU A 11 4.12 -29.27 -2.37
N THR A 12 3.24 -29.83 -3.19
CA THR A 12 3.09 -31.29 -3.38
C THR A 12 4.30 -32.00 -3.99
N ASP A 13 5.20 -31.25 -4.61
CA ASP A 13 6.46 -31.78 -5.17
C ASP A 13 7.44 -32.17 -4.06
N LEU A 14 7.29 -31.61 -2.85
CA LEU A 14 8.03 -31.97 -1.66
C LEU A 14 7.14 -32.77 -0.72
N LYS A 15 7.53 -34.00 -0.40
CA LYS A 15 6.75 -34.84 0.52
C LYS A 15 7.65 -35.60 1.46
N ASN A 16 7.19 -35.72 2.71
CA ASN A 16 7.76 -36.52 3.79
C ASN A 16 9.13 -36.08 4.31
N THR A 17 9.99 -35.53 3.45
CA THR A 17 11.35 -35.12 3.77
C THR A 17 11.63 -33.75 3.19
N PHE A 18 11.87 -32.76 4.05
CA PHE A 18 12.17 -31.36 3.70
C PHE A 18 12.63 -30.60 4.94
N THR A 19 13.17 -29.38 4.75
CA THR A 19 13.55 -28.50 5.87
C THR A 19 13.07 -27.08 5.65
N TYR A 20 12.34 -26.56 6.63
CA TYR A 20 12.10 -25.12 6.78
C TYR A 20 13.18 -24.48 7.65
N GLU A 21 13.70 -23.31 7.26
CA GLU A 21 14.58 -22.48 8.10
C GLU A 21 14.11 -21.02 8.16
N PHE A 22 14.17 -20.40 9.33
CA PHE A 22 13.79 -19.01 9.56
C PHE A 22 14.74 -18.32 10.53
N TRP A 23 14.95 -17.01 10.36
CA TRP A 23 15.62 -16.15 11.35
C TRP A 23 14.61 -15.17 11.90
N VAL A 24 14.31 -15.28 13.18
CA VAL A 24 13.14 -14.60 13.78
C VAL A 24 13.44 -14.01 15.15
N LEU A 25 12.79 -12.88 15.43
CA LEU A 25 12.71 -12.24 16.74
C LEU A 25 11.22 -11.98 17.03
N PRO A 26 10.54 -12.84 17.81
CA PRO A 26 9.13 -12.67 18.13
C PRO A 26 8.90 -11.45 19.05
N GLU A 27 7.76 -10.78 18.91
CA GLU A 27 7.37 -9.63 19.75
C GLU A 27 6.18 -9.94 20.67
N ASN A 28 5.46 -11.04 20.44
CA ASN A 28 4.32 -11.48 21.26
C ASN A 28 4.43 -12.95 21.65
N VAL A 29 3.71 -13.32 22.72
CA VAL A 29 3.45 -14.72 23.05
C VAL A 29 2.49 -15.35 22.04
N HIS A 30 2.63 -16.64 21.79
CA HIS A 30 1.69 -17.42 20.99
C HIS A 30 0.94 -18.43 21.87
N HIS A 31 -0.21 -18.91 21.40
CA HIS A 31 -0.91 -20.00 22.07
C HIS A 31 -0.12 -21.31 21.95
N ILE A 32 0.07 -22.01 23.08
CA ILE A 32 0.78 -23.29 23.13
C ILE A 32 -0.20 -24.41 23.44
N ASP A 33 -0.43 -25.26 22.44
CA ASP A 33 -1.20 -26.49 22.59
C ASP A 33 -0.37 -27.60 23.22
N LYS A 34 -1.04 -28.59 23.81
CA LYS A 34 -0.37 -29.81 24.27
C LYS A 34 0.00 -30.70 23.08
N GLN A 35 1.27 -31.08 22.97
CA GLN A 35 1.72 -32.01 21.94
C GLN A 35 0.94 -33.32 22.01
N SER A 36 0.28 -33.70 20.92
CA SER A 36 -0.45 -34.95 20.79
C SER A 36 -0.71 -35.30 19.33
N ARG A 37 -0.54 -36.58 18.99
CA ARG A 37 -0.96 -37.15 17.71
C ARG A 37 -2.36 -37.77 17.75
N ASP A 38 -2.85 -38.12 18.93
CA ASP A 38 -4.12 -38.83 19.11
C ASP A 38 -5.29 -37.89 19.33
N LYS A 39 -5.03 -36.71 19.90
CA LYS A 39 -6.05 -35.72 20.21
C LYS A 39 -5.90 -34.50 19.29
N PRO A 40 -6.93 -34.19 18.50
CA PRO A 40 -6.91 -32.96 17.72
C PRO A 40 -6.92 -31.75 18.65
N VAL A 41 -6.43 -30.64 18.14
CA VAL A 41 -6.46 -29.32 18.79
C VAL A 41 -7.39 -28.40 18.00
N ASP A 42 -7.93 -27.38 18.65
CA ASP A 42 -8.96 -26.49 18.08
C ASP A 42 -8.45 -25.58 16.94
N GLY A 43 -7.20 -25.76 16.51
CA GLY A 43 -6.62 -25.08 15.36
C GLY A 43 -6.32 -23.60 15.59
N THR A 44 -6.48 -23.11 16.82
CA THR A 44 -6.34 -21.70 17.21
C THR A 44 -4.89 -21.26 17.48
N GLY A 45 -3.91 -21.95 16.89
CA GLY A 45 -2.54 -21.44 16.89
C GLY A 45 -2.56 -19.99 16.38
N THR A 46 -1.91 -19.09 17.11
CA THR A 46 -1.71 -17.70 16.70
C THR A 46 -0.24 -17.51 16.37
N ASN A 47 0.15 -16.41 15.71
CA ASN A 47 1.56 -16.10 15.45
C ASN A 47 2.27 -17.08 14.47
N PHE A 48 1.62 -17.46 13.36
CA PHE A 48 2.17 -18.38 12.38
C PHE A 48 3.29 -17.76 11.52
N MET A 49 4.45 -18.43 11.55
CA MET A 49 5.55 -18.25 10.58
C MET A 49 5.26 -18.98 9.28
N ILE A 50 4.71 -20.19 9.39
CA ILE A 50 4.17 -20.99 8.28
C ILE A 50 2.75 -21.36 8.65
N GLY A 51 1.82 -21.03 7.77
CA GLY A 51 0.41 -21.06 8.07
C GLY A 51 -0.21 -22.42 7.81
N PRO A 52 -1.43 -22.66 8.34
CA PRO A 52 -2.18 -23.89 8.12
C PRO A 52 -2.34 -24.24 6.63
N GLY A 53 -1.64 -25.28 6.18
CA GLY A 53 -1.88 -25.94 4.89
C GLY A 53 -2.70 -27.21 5.11
N GLN A 54 -3.93 -27.28 4.59
CA GLN A 54 -4.81 -28.43 4.82
C GLN A 54 -4.43 -29.61 3.92
N GLY A 55 -4.41 -30.83 4.48
CA GLY A 55 -4.25 -32.07 3.73
C GLY A 55 -5.31 -32.24 2.64
N MET A 56 -4.89 -32.58 1.42
CA MET A 56 -5.79 -32.70 0.25
C MET A 56 -6.66 -33.96 0.27
N SER A 57 -6.25 -34.99 1.00
CA SER A 57 -6.99 -36.25 1.13
C SER A 57 -6.82 -36.82 2.53
N ASN A 58 -7.52 -37.92 2.82
CA ASN A 58 -7.43 -38.61 4.11
C ASN A 58 -6.02 -39.17 4.42
N ASN A 59 -5.16 -39.26 3.41
CA ASN A 59 -3.79 -39.73 3.50
C ASN A 59 -2.75 -38.61 3.61
N ASP A 60 -3.19 -37.34 3.61
CA ASP A 60 -2.32 -36.18 3.51
C ASP A 60 -2.40 -35.30 4.77
N ALA A 61 -1.29 -34.62 5.06
CA ALA A 61 -1.23 -33.52 6.03
C ALA A 61 -0.34 -32.39 5.50
N GLY A 62 -0.68 -31.14 5.80
CA GLY A 62 0.22 -30.01 5.60
C GLY A 62 0.81 -29.50 6.90
N VAL A 63 2.03 -28.98 6.81
CA VAL A 63 2.83 -28.52 7.96
C VAL A 63 2.68 -27.03 8.19
N SER A 64 2.50 -26.64 9.45
CA SER A 64 2.43 -25.24 9.91
C SER A 64 3.38 -25.03 11.08
N VAL A 65 3.87 -23.82 11.26
CA VAL A 65 4.81 -23.46 12.33
C VAL A 65 4.38 -22.14 12.96
N SER A 66 4.10 -22.16 14.26
CA SER A 66 3.82 -21.00 15.09
C SER A 66 5.00 -20.74 16.04
N VAL A 67 5.35 -19.48 16.25
CA VAL A 67 6.50 -19.06 17.06
C VAL A 67 6.08 -17.84 17.88
N GLY A 68 6.44 -17.77 19.15
CA GLY A 68 6.23 -16.57 19.99
C GLY A 68 7.30 -16.44 21.07
N LEU A 69 7.19 -15.40 21.91
CA LEU A 69 8.11 -15.15 23.03
C LEU A 69 8.20 -16.33 24.02
N ASN A 70 7.19 -17.20 24.04
CA ASN A 70 7.05 -18.34 24.95
C ASN A 70 7.32 -19.71 24.32
N GLY A 71 7.61 -19.80 23.02
CA GLY A 71 7.95 -21.09 22.41
C GLY A 71 7.71 -21.21 20.91
N ILE A 72 7.73 -22.47 20.44
CA ILE A 72 7.53 -22.88 19.06
C ILE A 72 6.59 -24.08 19.04
N THR A 73 5.59 -24.07 18.16
CA THR A 73 4.73 -25.23 17.89
C THR A 73 4.65 -25.53 16.40
N VAL A 74 4.85 -26.80 16.05
CA VAL A 74 4.63 -27.35 14.71
C VAL A 74 3.30 -28.07 14.70
N TYR A 75 2.46 -27.76 13.73
CA TYR A 75 1.17 -28.38 13.53
C TYR A 75 1.13 -29.16 12.23
N GLU A 76 0.35 -30.24 12.23
CA GLU A 76 -0.09 -30.90 11.01
C GLU A 76 -1.59 -30.75 10.85
N HIS A 77 -2.00 -30.14 9.74
CA HIS A 77 -3.40 -30.00 9.37
C HIS A 77 -3.73 -31.09 8.35
N THR A 78 -4.50 -32.08 8.80
CA THR A 78 -5.06 -33.13 7.95
C THR A 78 -6.31 -32.61 7.24
N ASN A 79 -6.95 -33.41 6.39
CA ASN A 79 -8.23 -33.03 5.78
C ASN A 79 -9.33 -32.73 6.83
N GLU A 80 -9.28 -33.37 8.01
CA GLU A 80 -10.37 -33.31 9.00
C GLU A 80 -9.99 -32.59 10.31
N ASN A 81 -8.72 -32.67 10.71
CA ASN A 81 -8.26 -32.31 12.05
C ASN A 81 -6.86 -31.69 12.05
N ILE A 82 -6.57 -30.87 13.06
CA ILE A 82 -5.24 -30.30 13.33
C ILE A 82 -4.63 -30.98 14.55
N TYR A 83 -3.34 -31.29 14.47
CA TYR A 83 -2.58 -31.89 15.57
C TYR A 83 -1.35 -31.05 15.88
N ALA A 84 -1.05 -30.82 17.17
CA ALA A 84 0.20 -30.22 17.61
C ALA A 84 1.26 -31.32 17.73
N VAL A 85 2.15 -31.38 16.76
CA VAL A 85 3.02 -32.56 16.54
C VAL A 85 4.41 -32.40 17.12
N LEU A 86 4.82 -31.15 17.37
CA LEU A 86 6.03 -30.80 18.09
C LEU A 86 5.76 -29.51 18.85
N VAL A 87 5.91 -29.53 20.17
CA VAL A 87 5.77 -28.35 21.03
C VAL A 87 7.06 -28.13 21.82
N TYR A 88 7.61 -26.92 21.76
CA TYR A 88 8.80 -26.52 22.49
C TYR A 88 8.54 -25.20 23.23
N GLU A 89 8.38 -25.28 24.54
CA GLU A 89 8.19 -24.13 25.42
C GLU A 89 9.56 -23.57 25.85
N ALA A 90 9.83 -22.31 25.54
CA ALA A 90 11.04 -21.61 25.92
C ALA A 90 10.88 -20.09 25.79
N SER A 91 11.60 -19.33 26.60
CA SER A 91 11.67 -17.87 26.43
C SER A 91 12.58 -17.49 25.27
N ILE A 92 12.05 -16.79 24.27
CA ILE A 92 12.77 -16.36 23.07
C ILE A 92 12.79 -14.83 23.04
N ASN A 93 13.92 -14.23 23.43
CA ASN A 93 14.07 -12.76 23.54
C ASN A 93 15.12 -12.17 22.58
N ASP A 94 15.82 -13.02 21.83
CA ASP A 94 16.87 -12.64 20.91
C ASP A 94 16.54 -13.15 19.50
N LEU A 95 17.21 -12.61 18.48
CA LEU A 95 17.13 -13.13 17.12
C LEU A 95 17.69 -14.56 17.12
N ILE A 96 16.85 -15.53 16.76
CA ILE A 96 17.23 -16.94 16.68
C ILE A 96 17.02 -17.47 15.27
N HIS A 97 17.85 -18.45 14.91
CA HIS A 97 17.61 -19.33 13.79
C HIS A 97 16.78 -20.52 14.25
N ILE A 98 15.71 -20.82 13.53
CA ILE A 98 14.85 -21.99 13.72
C ILE A 98 14.95 -22.84 12.47
N ALA A 99 15.17 -24.14 12.60
CA ALA A 99 14.95 -25.09 11.53
C ALA A 99 13.98 -26.20 11.94
N VAL A 100 12.92 -26.37 11.16
CA VAL A 100 11.96 -27.47 11.28
C VAL A 100 12.28 -28.47 10.17
N VAL A 101 12.90 -29.58 10.56
CA VAL A 101 13.34 -30.65 9.66
C VAL A 101 12.32 -31.78 9.73
N TYR A 102 11.68 -32.09 8.61
CA TYR A 102 10.91 -33.31 8.45
C TYR A 102 11.80 -34.39 7.86
N ASN A 103 11.96 -35.51 8.56
CA ASN A 103 12.65 -36.70 8.08
C ASN A 103 11.68 -37.88 8.04
N GLU A 104 11.27 -38.31 6.84
CA GLU A 104 10.29 -39.39 6.66
C GLU A 104 9.01 -39.21 7.51
N ARG A 105 8.42 -38.01 7.45
CA ARG A 105 7.19 -37.57 8.16
C ARG A 105 7.37 -37.29 9.65
N GLU A 106 8.60 -37.22 10.14
CA GLU A 106 8.89 -36.99 11.54
C GLU A 106 9.52 -35.61 11.76
N PRO A 107 8.83 -34.68 12.45
CA PRO A 107 9.35 -33.34 12.68
C PRO A 107 10.47 -33.35 13.73
N GLN A 108 11.49 -32.55 13.45
CA GLN A 108 12.61 -32.27 14.34
C GLN A 108 12.84 -30.76 14.37
N LEU A 109 13.10 -30.23 15.55
CA LEU A 109 13.37 -28.83 15.80
C LEU A 109 14.85 -28.64 16.10
N PHE A 110 15.44 -27.70 15.38
CA PHE A 110 16.79 -27.20 15.62
C PHE A 110 16.71 -25.70 15.90
N ILE A 111 17.52 -25.22 16.84
CA ILE A 111 17.65 -23.79 17.14
C ILE A 111 19.13 -23.43 17.07
N ASN A 112 19.46 -22.38 16.32
CA ASN A 112 20.83 -21.90 16.10
C ASN A 112 21.76 -23.04 15.64
N GLY A 113 21.28 -23.86 14.71
CA GLY A 113 22.03 -24.98 14.13
C GLY A 113 22.23 -26.20 15.04
N LYS A 114 21.62 -26.23 16.23
CA LYS A 114 21.70 -27.36 17.18
C LYS A 114 20.36 -28.07 17.32
N PHE A 115 20.38 -29.39 17.43
CA PHE A 115 19.20 -30.21 17.68
C PHE A 115 18.62 -29.88 19.06
N VAL A 116 17.31 -29.65 19.11
CA VAL A 116 16.59 -29.30 20.34
C VAL A 116 15.59 -30.37 20.72
N LYS A 117 14.74 -30.77 19.77
CA LYS A 117 13.62 -31.67 20.07
C LYS A 117 13.17 -32.45 18.84
N LYS A 118 12.61 -33.62 19.09
CA LYS A 118 11.92 -34.46 18.11
C LYS A 118 10.42 -34.49 18.46
N GLY A 119 9.57 -34.39 17.45
CA GLY A 119 8.11 -34.48 17.60
C GLY A 119 7.57 -35.85 17.16
N ASP A 120 6.25 -35.93 17.07
CA ASP A 120 5.53 -37.17 16.77
C ASP A 120 5.49 -37.41 15.26
N ARG A 121 5.91 -38.60 14.81
CA ARG A 121 5.82 -38.99 13.39
C ARG A 121 4.37 -38.97 12.91
N SER A 122 4.14 -38.45 11.70
CA SER A 122 2.79 -38.40 11.12
C SER A 122 2.22 -39.78 10.85
N SER A 123 0.92 -39.94 11.12
CA SER A 123 0.12 -41.11 10.74
C SER A 123 -0.33 -41.08 9.28
N LYS A 124 -0.15 -39.94 8.60
CA LYS A 124 -0.50 -39.77 7.18
C LYS A 124 0.57 -40.35 6.28
N ASN A 125 0.20 -40.76 5.06
CA ASN A 125 1.15 -41.32 4.09
C ASN A 125 2.03 -40.23 3.47
N TYR A 126 1.47 -39.03 3.34
CA TYR A 126 2.16 -37.87 2.79
C TYR A 126 2.03 -36.65 3.70
N VAL A 127 3.18 -36.07 4.03
CA VAL A 127 3.27 -34.80 4.74
C VAL A 127 3.93 -33.79 3.82
N TYR A 128 3.28 -32.64 3.64
CA TYR A 128 3.71 -31.63 2.69
C TYR A 128 4.07 -30.32 3.41
N PRO A 129 5.07 -29.58 2.93
CA PRO A 129 5.26 -28.21 3.38
C PRO A 129 4.06 -27.35 2.93
N SER A 130 3.49 -26.58 3.85
CA SER A 130 2.52 -25.54 3.48
C SER A 130 3.26 -24.44 2.75
N GLY A 131 2.77 -24.04 1.57
CA GLY A 131 3.32 -22.87 0.89
C GLY A 131 2.99 -21.56 1.60
N MET A 132 2.05 -21.54 2.54
CA MET A 132 1.61 -20.32 3.21
C MET A 132 2.69 -19.79 4.14
N ILE A 133 3.51 -18.86 3.66
CA ILE A 133 4.43 -18.10 4.49
C ILE A 133 3.61 -17.06 5.28
N GLY A 134 3.57 -17.16 6.61
CA GLY A 134 2.66 -16.39 7.47
C GLY A 134 1.47 -17.21 7.96
N GLY A 135 0.28 -16.61 8.06
CA GLY A 135 -0.96 -17.26 8.52
C GLY A 135 -2.19 -16.65 7.84
N GLN A 136 -3.40 -16.95 8.30
CA GLN A 136 -4.57 -16.16 7.90
C GLN A 136 -4.52 -14.76 8.55
N PRO A 137 -5.18 -13.74 7.96
CA PRO A 137 -5.34 -12.44 8.60
C PRO A 137 -5.83 -12.56 10.05
N GLY A 138 -5.09 -11.95 10.99
CA GLY A 138 -5.34 -12.07 12.44
C GLY A 138 -4.53 -13.17 13.15
N LEU A 139 -3.88 -14.07 12.41
CA LEU A 139 -3.03 -15.15 12.95
C LEU A 139 -1.55 -15.02 12.55
N PHE A 140 -1.17 -13.90 11.92
CA PHE A 140 0.20 -13.66 11.46
C PHE A 140 1.22 -13.68 12.60
N PHE A 141 2.43 -14.15 12.30
CA PHE A 141 3.58 -13.89 13.13
C PHE A 141 3.78 -12.38 13.34
N ASN A 142 3.96 -12.01 14.60
CA ASN A 142 4.25 -10.67 15.07
C ASN A 142 5.67 -10.63 15.63
N GLY A 143 6.55 -9.99 14.88
CA GLY A 143 7.97 -9.85 15.17
C GLY A 143 8.79 -9.61 13.91
N ASN A 144 10.12 -9.57 14.07
CA ASN A 144 11.04 -9.38 12.96
C ASN A 144 11.41 -10.74 12.34
N ILE A 145 11.44 -10.80 11.02
CA ILE A 145 11.88 -11.95 10.24
C ILE A 145 12.99 -11.45 9.31
N ASN A 146 14.11 -12.15 9.23
CA ASN A 146 15.20 -11.75 8.33
C ASN A 146 15.15 -12.52 7.00
N GLU A 147 14.96 -13.84 7.05
CA GLU A 147 14.99 -14.69 5.87
C GLU A 147 14.25 -15.99 6.14
N ILE A 148 13.64 -16.53 5.08
CA ILE A 148 12.98 -17.84 5.10
C ILE A 148 13.58 -18.70 3.98
N ARG A 149 13.90 -19.95 4.32
CA ARG A 149 14.43 -20.96 3.39
C ARG A 149 13.58 -22.23 3.45
N LEU A 150 13.38 -22.86 2.31
CA LEU A 150 12.81 -24.19 2.20
C LEU A 150 13.75 -25.07 1.37
N TRP A 151 14.11 -26.23 1.91
CA TRP A 151 14.98 -27.20 1.27
C TRP A 151 14.24 -28.51 1.02
N ASP A 152 14.57 -29.17 -0.09
CA ASP A 152 13.98 -30.45 -0.52
C ASP A 152 14.52 -31.69 0.22
N HIS A 153 15.37 -31.49 1.23
CA HIS A 153 16.02 -32.55 1.98
C HIS A 153 16.19 -32.21 3.46
N CYS A 154 16.52 -33.22 4.27
CA CYS A 154 16.88 -33.04 5.68
C CYS A 154 18.22 -32.32 5.81
N ARG A 155 18.25 -31.25 6.59
CA ARG A 155 19.50 -30.58 6.95
C ARG A 155 20.01 -31.06 8.30
N THR A 156 21.23 -31.59 8.33
CA THR A 156 21.93 -31.97 9.58
C THR A 156 22.45 -30.74 10.32
N GLU A 157 22.82 -30.86 11.61
CA GLU A 157 23.50 -29.78 12.35
C GLU A 157 24.71 -29.22 11.58
N LYS A 158 25.51 -30.09 10.97
CA LYS A 158 26.66 -29.67 10.14
C LYS A 158 26.20 -28.84 8.94
N ASN A 159 25.14 -29.26 8.26
CA ASN A 159 24.59 -28.51 7.13
C ASN A 159 24.00 -27.17 7.57
N LEU A 160 23.29 -27.11 8.69
CA LEU A 160 22.70 -25.87 9.21
C LEU A 160 23.80 -24.88 9.62
N ASN A 161 24.77 -25.31 10.42
CA ASN A 161 25.88 -24.46 10.86
C ASN A 161 26.72 -23.91 9.69
N ASN A 162 26.91 -24.71 8.63
CA ASN A 162 27.64 -24.27 7.44
C ASN A 162 26.95 -23.15 6.65
N PHE A 163 25.64 -22.96 6.84
CA PHE A 163 24.81 -22.01 6.10
C PHE A 163 24.17 -20.93 6.98
N LEU A 164 24.38 -21.01 8.30
CA LEU A 164 23.73 -20.17 9.31
C LEU A 164 23.93 -18.67 9.07
N ASN A 165 25.12 -18.28 8.61
CA ASN A 165 25.52 -16.89 8.34
C ASN A 165 25.86 -16.66 6.86
N LYS A 166 25.48 -17.57 5.96
CA LYS A 166 25.75 -17.42 4.53
C LYS A 166 24.58 -16.76 3.85
N LYS A 167 24.87 -15.71 3.09
CA LYS A 167 23.93 -15.15 2.10
C LYS A 167 23.81 -16.11 0.93
N LEU A 168 22.57 -16.47 0.59
CA LEU A 168 22.28 -17.37 -0.52
C LEU A 168 21.95 -16.59 -1.79
N THR A 169 22.18 -17.24 -2.92
CA THR A 169 21.94 -16.71 -4.27
C THR A 169 20.60 -17.15 -4.84
N GLY A 170 19.98 -18.18 -4.26
CA GLY A 170 18.75 -18.81 -4.74
C GLY A 170 18.99 -20.02 -5.64
N ASN A 171 20.23 -20.25 -6.08
CA ASN A 171 20.61 -21.34 -6.99
C ASN A 171 21.30 -22.52 -6.27
N GLU A 172 21.28 -22.55 -4.94
CA GLU A 172 21.89 -23.61 -4.17
C GLU A 172 21.19 -24.95 -4.41
N LYS A 173 21.99 -26.01 -4.63
CA LYS A 173 21.45 -27.35 -4.87
C LYS A 173 20.56 -27.80 -3.69
N GLY A 174 19.32 -28.16 -4.00
CA GLY A 174 18.31 -28.62 -3.05
C GLY A 174 17.59 -27.49 -2.30
N LEU A 175 17.88 -26.22 -2.61
CA LEU A 175 17.09 -25.09 -2.15
C LEU A 175 15.84 -25.01 -3.03
N TYR A 176 14.68 -25.22 -2.42
CA TYR A 176 13.39 -25.17 -3.12
C TYR A 176 12.83 -23.75 -3.15
N GLY A 177 13.02 -22.99 -2.07
CA GLY A 177 12.53 -21.61 -1.98
C GLY A 177 13.39 -20.75 -1.06
N LEU A 178 13.57 -19.50 -1.46
CA LEU A 178 14.30 -18.47 -0.72
C LEU A 178 13.48 -17.18 -0.71
N TRP A 179 13.14 -16.70 0.48
CA TRP A 179 12.44 -15.44 0.67
C TRP A 179 13.29 -14.53 1.55
N PRO A 180 14.16 -13.69 0.93
CA PRO A 180 14.89 -12.67 1.66
C PRO A 180 13.92 -11.55 2.05
N THR A 181 14.02 -11.07 3.29
CA THR A 181 13.37 -9.78 3.62
C THR A 181 14.26 -8.64 3.11
N PRO A 182 13.68 -7.49 2.70
CA PRO A 182 14.47 -6.34 2.36
C PRO A 182 15.23 -5.86 3.60
N THR A 183 16.55 -6.06 3.61
CA THR A 183 17.41 -5.55 4.68
C THR A 183 17.38 -4.03 4.67
N VAL A 184 16.98 -3.43 5.80
CA VAL A 184 17.48 -2.11 6.19
C VAL A 184 18.99 -2.27 6.34
N ASN A 185 19.77 -1.40 5.68
CA ASN A 185 21.22 -1.45 5.58
C ASN A 185 21.94 -1.96 6.85
N GLU A 186 22.74 -3.02 6.69
CA GLU A 186 23.68 -3.54 7.69
C GLU A 186 24.80 -2.52 7.98
N GLN A 187 24.54 -1.56 8.88
CA GLN A 187 25.61 -0.77 9.51
C GLN A 187 25.46 -0.61 11.04
N GLU A 188 24.42 -1.15 11.67
CA GLU A 188 24.16 -0.90 13.10
C GLU A 188 24.60 -2.01 14.06
N SER A 189 25.07 -3.17 13.59
CA SER A 189 25.52 -4.27 14.46
C SER A 189 26.92 -4.08 15.09
N GLN A 190 27.58 -2.92 14.90
CA GLN A 190 28.89 -2.63 15.52
C GLN A 190 28.90 -1.53 16.59
N LYS A 191 27.75 -0.97 17.02
CA LYS A 191 27.74 0.11 18.03
C LYS A 191 27.21 -0.25 19.42
N VAL A 192 26.87 -1.50 19.66
CA VAL A 192 26.46 -1.98 21.00
C VAL A 192 27.55 -2.85 21.59
N ASN A 193 28.70 -2.25 21.93
CA ASN A 193 29.55 -2.77 23.00
C ASN A 193 30.46 -1.66 23.57
N ALA A 194 30.30 -1.48 24.88
CA ALA A 194 31.17 -0.73 25.80
C ALA A 194 31.11 0.82 25.81
N LYS A 195 30.02 1.37 26.34
CA LYS A 195 30.10 2.52 27.27
C LYS A 195 29.74 2.07 28.68
N THR A 196 30.75 1.90 29.54
CA THR A 196 30.61 2.03 30.99
C THR A 196 31.84 2.78 31.52
N LYS A 197 31.62 3.97 32.09
CA LYS A 197 32.24 4.44 33.35
C LYS A 197 31.83 5.88 33.69
N LYS A 198 31.02 5.95 34.76
CA LYS A 198 30.97 6.88 35.90
C LYS A 198 31.39 8.36 35.75
N SER A 199 30.50 9.21 36.28
CA SER A 199 30.68 10.60 36.74
C SER A 199 31.84 10.80 37.72
N PRO A 200 32.23 12.06 38.02
CA PRO A 200 31.60 12.76 39.16
C PRO A 200 31.36 14.29 39.02
N ASN A 201 30.51 14.77 39.94
CA ASN A 201 30.08 16.14 40.30
C ASN A 201 31.12 17.29 40.23
N ASN A 202 30.68 18.53 39.95
CA ASN A 202 30.44 19.57 40.98
C ASN A 202 29.95 20.94 40.42
N LYS A 203 28.89 21.45 41.09
CA LYS A 203 28.62 22.80 41.66
C LYS A 203 28.66 24.12 40.86
N ASP A 204 27.63 24.93 41.21
CA ASP A 204 27.53 26.41 41.30
C ASP A 204 27.54 27.18 39.95
N THR A 205 26.72 28.21 39.68
CA THR A 205 26.04 29.23 40.50
C THR A 205 24.88 29.90 39.73
N SER A 206 24.05 30.62 40.48
CA SER A 206 22.87 31.43 40.13
C SER A 206 23.07 32.59 39.14
N SER A 207 22.00 32.95 38.41
CA SER A 207 21.45 34.32 38.39
C SER A 207 20.09 34.41 37.68
N ASN A 208 19.12 34.99 38.37
CA ASN A 208 17.81 35.42 37.87
C ASN A 208 17.94 36.55 36.84
N GLU A 209 17.09 36.55 35.81
CA GLU A 209 16.53 37.79 35.26
C GLU A 209 15.14 37.55 34.68
N LYS A 210 14.14 38.16 35.33
CA LYS A 210 12.78 38.38 34.84
C LYS A 210 12.79 39.72 34.12
N LEU A 211 12.34 39.79 32.86
CA LEU A 211 11.78 41.04 32.32
C LEU A 211 10.66 40.75 31.30
N THR A 212 9.47 41.16 31.73
CA THR A 212 8.34 41.75 30.97
C THR A 212 7.70 40.98 29.82
N THR A 213 6.53 40.43 30.16
CA THR A 213 5.34 40.28 29.32
C THR A 213 4.95 41.58 28.62
N GLU A 214 5.12 41.62 27.29
CA GLU A 214 4.28 42.42 26.41
C GLU A 214 3.45 41.49 25.52
N THR A 215 2.16 41.76 25.57
CA THR A 215 1.05 40.96 25.10
C THR A 215 0.98 40.99 23.57
N LEU A 216 1.60 40.02 22.91
CA LEU A 216 1.14 39.60 21.58
C LEU A 216 -0.08 38.69 21.79
N VAL A 217 -1.26 39.31 21.80
CA VAL A 217 -2.53 38.60 21.65
C VAL A 217 -2.45 37.83 20.33
N ASN A 218 -2.29 36.51 20.45
CA ASN A 218 -2.45 35.53 19.40
C ASN A 218 -3.81 35.75 18.71
N ASN A 219 -3.81 36.32 17.51
CA ASN A 219 -4.97 36.33 16.60
C ASN A 219 -5.15 34.93 15.95
N SER A 220 -5.10 33.87 16.75
CA SER A 220 -5.07 32.48 16.30
C SER A 220 -6.45 31.87 16.00
N GLN A 221 -7.52 32.69 15.98
CA GLN A 221 -8.91 32.20 15.98
C GLN A 221 -9.65 32.25 14.63
N ASP A 222 -9.08 32.78 13.54
CA ASP A 222 -9.82 32.98 12.27
C ASP A 222 -9.21 32.25 11.05
N ILE A 223 -8.63 31.06 11.25
CA ILE A 223 -8.18 30.22 10.13
C ILE A 223 -9.40 29.50 9.53
N GLU A 224 -9.63 29.70 8.24
CA GLU A 224 -10.74 29.10 7.51
C GLU A 224 -10.29 27.90 6.68
N VAL A 225 -9.06 27.94 6.16
CA VAL A 225 -8.51 26.91 5.26
C VAL A 225 -7.18 26.37 5.79
N SER A 226 -7.08 25.04 5.84
CA SER A 226 -5.82 24.33 6.11
C SER A 226 -5.42 23.50 4.89
N ILE A 227 -4.24 23.79 4.35
CA ILE A 227 -3.65 22.99 3.27
C ILE A 227 -2.67 21.99 3.88
N ILE A 228 -2.85 20.72 3.58
CA ILE A 228 -2.05 19.61 4.12
C ILE A 228 -1.13 19.10 3.01
N ILE A 229 0.18 19.19 3.24
CA ILE A 229 1.22 18.83 2.27
C ILE A 229 2.14 17.77 2.87
N PRO A 230 1.93 16.47 2.57
CA PRO A 230 2.89 15.43 2.89
C PRO A 230 4.10 15.51 1.94
N SER A 231 5.31 15.33 2.44
CA SER A 231 6.54 15.36 1.65
C SER A 231 7.52 14.27 2.11
N LEU A 232 8.07 13.54 1.15
CA LEU A 232 9.18 12.60 1.34
C LEU A 232 10.12 12.71 0.13
N ASN A 233 11.32 13.24 0.35
CA ASN A 233 12.37 13.36 -0.68
C ASN A 233 11.92 14.07 -1.96
N LYS A 234 11.22 15.21 -1.81
CA LYS A 234 10.64 15.99 -2.93
C LYS A 234 11.39 17.27 -3.24
N TYR A 235 12.56 17.50 -2.67
CA TYR A 235 13.37 18.65 -3.02
C TYR A 235 13.89 18.53 -4.47
N PRO A 236 13.83 19.59 -5.30
CA PRO A 236 13.42 20.97 -5.00
C PRO A 236 11.93 21.28 -5.30
N LEU A 237 11.14 20.30 -5.73
CA LEU A 237 9.76 20.48 -6.19
C LEU A 237 8.85 21.06 -5.11
N ASN A 238 9.05 20.62 -3.87
CA ASN A 238 8.33 21.10 -2.69
C ASN A 238 8.44 22.61 -2.43
N LEU A 239 9.58 23.21 -2.77
CA LEU A 239 9.72 24.68 -2.70
C LEU A 239 8.87 25.38 -3.75
N LEU A 240 8.81 24.86 -4.98
CA LEU A 240 8.02 25.47 -6.05
C LEU A 240 6.51 25.41 -5.74
N THR A 241 6.07 24.30 -5.14
CA THR A 241 4.71 24.14 -4.58
C THR A 241 4.42 25.21 -3.53
N LEU A 242 5.28 25.35 -2.51
CA LEU A 242 5.13 26.35 -1.45
C LEU A 242 5.15 27.79 -2.00
N PHE A 243 6.00 28.07 -2.98
CA PHE A 243 6.04 29.37 -3.65
C PHE A 243 4.73 29.68 -4.38
N SER A 244 4.06 28.68 -4.98
CA SER A 244 2.77 28.90 -5.66
C SER A 244 1.67 29.33 -4.68
N LEU A 245 1.75 28.86 -3.43
CA LEU A 245 0.84 29.23 -2.36
C LEU A 245 1.10 30.64 -1.81
N GLU A 246 2.28 31.24 -2.06
CA GLU A 246 2.55 32.64 -1.65
C GLU A 246 1.77 33.65 -2.50
N TYR A 247 1.36 33.27 -3.71
CA TYR A 247 0.69 34.14 -4.68
C TYR A 247 -0.80 33.84 -4.82
N GLN A 248 -1.43 33.34 -3.75
CA GLN A 248 -2.87 33.12 -3.71
C GLN A 248 -3.63 34.44 -3.56
N THR A 249 -4.80 34.51 -4.17
CA THR A 249 -5.77 35.62 -4.06
C THR A 249 -6.54 35.56 -2.74
N PHE A 250 -6.57 34.40 -2.08
CA PHE A 250 -7.17 34.21 -0.77
C PHE A 250 -6.39 34.95 0.32
N ASN A 251 -7.07 35.42 1.37
CA ASN A 251 -6.43 36.16 2.46
C ASN A 251 -5.41 35.27 3.21
N PRO A 252 -4.10 35.59 3.17
CA PRO A 252 -3.08 34.75 3.79
C PRO A 252 -3.21 34.65 5.33
N SER A 253 -3.84 35.64 5.98
CA SER A 253 -4.09 35.59 7.44
C SER A 253 -5.17 34.58 7.86
N LYS A 254 -6.01 34.13 6.91
CA LYS A 254 -7.06 33.12 7.12
C LYS A 254 -6.67 31.74 6.60
N MET A 255 -5.44 31.60 6.10
CA MET A 255 -4.90 30.41 5.48
C MET A 255 -3.74 29.87 6.30
N GLU A 256 -3.70 28.55 6.48
CA GLU A 256 -2.51 27.88 6.95
C GLU A 256 -2.07 26.76 6.01
N VAL A 257 -0.76 26.53 5.97
CA VAL A 257 -0.12 25.41 5.28
C VAL A 257 0.60 24.57 6.31
N ILE A 258 0.21 23.31 6.38
CA ILE A 258 0.79 22.29 7.24
C ILE A 258 1.63 21.39 6.35
N PHE A 259 2.95 21.61 6.40
CA PHE A 259 3.92 20.83 5.66
C PHE A 259 4.46 19.73 6.58
N ILE A 260 4.22 18.47 6.20
CA ILE A 260 4.67 17.31 6.97
C ILE A 260 5.78 16.60 6.20
N ASP A 261 6.99 16.72 6.70
CA ASP A 261 8.18 16.04 6.20
C ASP A 261 8.33 14.66 6.86
N ASP A 262 8.09 13.61 6.08
CA ASP A 262 8.03 12.23 6.57
C ASP A 262 9.41 11.55 6.60
N ALA A 263 10.35 12.19 7.30
CA ALA A 263 11.74 11.77 7.42
C ALA A 263 12.54 11.83 6.10
N SER A 264 12.40 12.92 5.34
CA SER A 264 13.21 13.15 4.15
C SER A 264 14.71 13.16 4.46
N THR A 265 15.49 12.57 3.56
CA THR A 265 16.95 12.46 3.58
C THR A 265 17.62 13.41 2.58
N ASP A 266 16.84 14.12 1.77
CA ASP A 266 17.32 15.16 0.88
C ASP A 266 17.41 16.54 1.59
N LEU A 267 17.53 17.62 0.82
CA LEU A 267 17.63 18.99 1.35
C LEU A 267 16.31 19.56 1.91
N THR A 268 15.24 18.76 1.99
CA THR A 268 13.92 19.23 2.47
C THR A 268 14.00 19.84 3.88
N GLU A 269 14.61 19.15 4.86
CA GLU A 269 14.69 19.68 6.22
C GLU A 269 15.45 21.01 6.27
N GLU A 270 16.63 21.06 5.64
CA GLU A 270 17.48 22.25 5.61
C GLU A 270 16.76 23.44 5.02
N LYS A 271 16.02 23.24 3.92
CA LYS A 271 15.40 24.32 3.15
C LYS A 271 14.04 24.76 3.69
N ILE A 272 13.27 23.85 4.30
CA ILE A 272 11.90 24.14 4.74
C ILE A 272 11.84 24.59 6.20
N LYS A 273 12.72 24.12 7.09
CA LYS A 273 12.68 24.45 8.52
C LYS A 273 12.73 25.95 8.83
N GLY A 274 13.41 26.74 7.99
CA GLY A 274 13.52 28.20 8.11
C GLY A 274 12.60 28.99 7.18
N TYR A 275 11.71 28.33 6.45
CA TYR A 275 10.85 28.98 5.45
C TYR A 275 9.81 29.88 6.12
N LYS A 276 9.69 31.12 5.62
CA LYS A 276 8.79 32.17 6.16
C LYS A 276 7.90 32.74 5.06
N PRO A 277 6.74 32.10 4.79
CA PRO A 277 5.77 32.60 3.83
C PRO A 277 4.84 33.68 4.42
N PRO A 278 4.01 34.35 3.61
CA PRO A 278 3.04 35.33 4.09
C PRO A 278 1.83 34.71 4.81
N TYR A 279 1.57 33.41 4.63
CA TYR A 279 0.49 32.66 5.30
C TYR A 279 1.00 31.98 6.57
N HIS A 280 0.08 31.50 7.42
CA HIS A 280 0.46 30.72 8.60
C HIS A 280 1.12 29.40 8.18
N PHE A 281 2.36 29.17 8.60
CA PHE A 281 3.12 27.98 8.21
C PHE A 281 3.45 27.10 9.40
N LYS A 282 3.14 25.81 9.28
CA LYS A 282 3.45 24.79 10.27
C LYS A 282 4.28 23.69 9.61
N TYR A 283 5.55 23.60 10.02
CA TYR A 283 6.44 22.53 9.62
C TYR A 283 6.45 21.43 10.69
N ILE A 284 6.12 20.20 10.29
CA ILE A 284 6.15 19.01 11.14
C ILE A 284 7.12 18.04 10.49
N ARG A 285 8.07 17.49 11.25
CA ARG A 285 8.99 16.46 10.75
C ARG A 285 8.89 15.20 11.57
N ASN A 286 8.74 14.06 10.90
CA ASN A 286 8.79 12.75 11.52
C ASN A 286 10.24 12.26 11.63
N ILE A 287 10.52 11.49 12.68
CA ILE A 287 11.85 10.89 12.89
C ILE A 287 12.08 9.70 11.94
N LYS A 288 11.01 9.01 11.55
CA LYS A 288 11.00 7.90 10.59
C LYS A 288 9.82 8.06 9.63
N ASN A 289 9.92 7.44 8.45
CA ASN A 289 8.83 7.37 7.49
C ASN A 289 7.64 6.60 8.10
N LEU A 290 6.47 7.26 8.17
CA LEU A 290 5.24 6.71 8.73
C LEU A 290 4.28 6.20 7.65
N GLY A 291 4.49 6.56 6.39
CA GLY A 291 3.59 6.25 5.29
C GLY A 291 2.46 7.27 5.12
N ARG A 292 1.86 7.26 3.93
CA ARG A 292 0.99 8.34 3.43
C ARG A 292 -0.24 8.58 4.32
N ALA A 293 -0.97 7.53 4.68
CA ALA A 293 -2.19 7.64 5.50
C ALA A 293 -1.91 8.30 6.86
N LYS A 294 -0.88 7.83 7.58
CA LYS A 294 -0.48 8.37 8.89
C LYS A 294 -0.07 9.83 8.82
N VAL A 295 0.72 10.20 7.80
CA VAL A 295 1.19 11.57 7.59
C VAL A 295 0.02 12.52 7.31
N ARG A 296 -0.93 12.12 6.46
CA ARG A 296 -2.13 12.93 6.18
C ARG A 296 -3.00 13.08 7.43
N ASN A 297 -3.16 12.01 8.22
CA ASN A 297 -3.88 12.08 9.49
C ASN A 297 -3.22 13.02 10.52
N LEU A 298 -1.88 13.07 10.58
CA LEU A 298 -1.17 14.07 11.37
C LEU A 298 -1.50 15.50 10.91
N GLY A 299 -1.56 15.72 9.60
CA GLY A 299 -2.00 16.99 9.01
C GLY A 299 -3.43 17.36 9.39
N ILE A 300 -4.39 16.44 9.27
CA ILE A 300 -5.80 16.67 9.62
C ILE A 300 -5.95 17.03 11.10
N ARG A 301 -5.24 16.31 11.98
CA ARG A 301 -5.25 16.58 13.43
C ARG A 301 -4.62 17.93 13.77
N ALA A 302 -3.61 18.35 13.02
CA ALA A 302 -2.93 19.64 13.21
C ALA A 302 -3.70 20.84 12.62
N ALA A 303 -4.64 20.60 11.69
CA ALA A 303 -5.43 21.62 11.01
C ALA A 303 -6.36 22.39 11.95
N ARG A 304 -6.54 23.68 11.70
CA ARG A 304 -7.46 24.59 12.40
C ARG A 304 -8.64 25.01 11.51
N GLY A 305 -8.43 25.10 10.20
CA GLY A 305 -9.45 25.48 9.22
C GLY A 305 -10.58 24.46 9.12
N SER A 306 -11.79 24.97 8.84
CA SER A 306 -12.95 24.13 8.56
C SER A 306 -12.84 23.46 7.19
N THR A 307 -12.25 24.14 6.20
CA THR A 307 -11.96 23.56 4.89
C THR A 307 -10.56 22.98 4.87
N LEU A 308 -10.44 21.68 4.57
CA LEU A 308 -9.16 21.03 4.31
C LEU A 308 -8.92 20.94 2.81
N ILE A 309 -7.70 21.24 2.38
CA ILE A 309 -7.22 21.01 1.01
C ILE A 309 -6.01 20.09 1.09
N PHE A 310 -6.07 18.95 0.41
CA PHE A 310 -4.94 18.05 0.26
C PHE A 310 -4.20 18.37 -1.03
N LEU A 311 -2.91 18.68 -0.91
CA LEU A 311 -2.04 19.08 -1.99
C LEU A 311 -0.72 18.32 -1.89
N ASP A 312 -0.29 17.67 -2.95
CA ASP A 312 0.98 16.96 -2.98
C ASP A 312 2.15 17.95 -3.03
N ALA A 313 3.29 17.55 -2.48
CA ALA A 313 4.47 18.41 -2.40
C ALA A 313 5.05 18.76 -3.79
N GLU A 314 4.66 18.06 -4.84
CA GLU A 314 5.07 18.28 -6.23
C GLU A 314 4.01 19.00 -7.08
N MET A 315 3.03 19.68 -6.48
CA MET A 315 1.94 20.36 -7.19
C MET A 315 2.06 21.89 -7.18
N ILE A 316 2.11 22.51 -8.36
CA ILE A 316 1.99 23.97 -8.51
C ILE A 316 0.51 24.35 -8.72
N THR A 317 0.06 25.39 -8.02
CA THR A 317 -1.34 25.84 -7.99
C THR A 317 -1.55 27.16 -8.74
N GLU A 318 -2.77 27.37 -9.24
CA GLU A 318 -3.22 28.67 -9.74
C GLU A 318 -3.46 29.68 -8.61
N PRO A 319 -3.37 31.01 -8.84
CA PRO A 319 -3.61 32.02 -7.80
C PRO A 319 -4.99 32.02 -7.16
N ASP A 320 -6.01 31.50 -7.84
CA ASP A 320 -7.39 31.43 -7.33
C ASP A 320 -7.74 30.05 -6.74
N PHE A 321 -6.77 29.16 -6.62
CA PHE A 321 -6.93 27.78 -6.16
C PHE A 321 -7.58 27.71 -4.77
N VAL A 322 -6.99 28.36 -3.76
CA VAL A 322 -7.49 28.32 -2.38
C VAL A 322 -8.87 28.98 -2.28
N GLU A 323 -9.06 30.11 -2.98
CA GLU A 323 -10.33 30.85 -2.97
C GLU A 323 -11.48 30.01 -3.56
N LYS A 324 -11.25 29.32 -4.69
CA LYS A 324 -12.25 28.45 -5.31
C LYS A 324 -12.64 27.27 -4.42
N HIS A 325 -11.65 26.61 -3.81
CA HIS A 325 -11.90 25.52 -2.87
C HIS A 325 -12.72 26.00 -1.66
N HIS A 326 -12.31 27.11 -1.04
CA HIS A 326 -13.00 27.64 0.13
C HIS A 326 -14.45 28.05 -0.19
N LYS A 327 -14.67 28.86 -1.24
CA LYS A 327 -15.99 29.34 -1.65
C LYS A 327 -16.97 28.18 -1.91
N PHE A 328 -16.50 27.08 -2.48
CA PHE A 328 -17.34 25.92 -2.74
C PHE A 328 -17.91 25.29 -1.47
N HIS A 329 -17.13 25.25 -0.38
CA HIS A 329 -17.49 24.57 0.85
C HIS A 329 -18.33 25.41 1.82
N GLN A 330 -18.51 26.71 1.59
CA GLN A 330 -19.27 27.61 2.47
C GLN A 330 -20.75 27.22 2.65
N SER A 331 -21.32 26.41 1.75
CA SER A 331 -22.73 25.97 1.82
C SER A 331 -22.90 24.45 1.60
N LYS A 332 -21.81 23.67 1.62
CA LYS A 332 -21.80 22.28 1.16
C LYS A 332 -21.05 21.36 2.14
N ASN A 333 -21.79 20.67 3.01
CA ASN A 333 -21.18 19.89 4.10
C ASN A 333 -20.73 18.47 3.72
N LYS A 334 -21.37 17.84 2.72
CA LYS A 334 -21.05 16.47 2.26
C LYS A 334 -20.49 16.41 0.84
N HIS A 335 -19.92 17.51 0.35
CA HIS A 335 -19.36 17.52 -0.99
C HIS A 335 -17.85 17.33 -0.94
N ILE A 336 -17.32 16.64 -1.94
CA ILE A 336 -15.91 16.52 -2.24
C ILE A 336 -15.67 17.34 -3.50
N LEU A 337 -14.76 18.31 -3.42
CA LEU A 337 -14.37 19.08 -4.58
C LEU A 337 -12.96 18.70 -4.99
N SER A 338 -12.81 18.29 -6.24
CA SER A 338 -11.57 17.79 -6.83
C SER A 338 -11.23 18.54 -8.11
N GLY A 339 -9.95 18.82 -8.30
CA GLY A 339 -9.38 19.26 -9.59
C GLY A 339 -8.34 18.30 -10.13
N VAL A 340 -8.08 17.17 -9.44
CA VAL A 340 -7.00 16.23 -9.79
C VAL A 340 -7.12 15.69 -11.21
N MET A 341 -8.36 15.42 -11.65
CA MET A 341 -8.69 14.89 -12.99
C MET A 341 -8.36 15.88 -14.12
N HIS A 342 -8.13 17.14 -13.78
CA HIS A 342 -7.76 18.21 -14.72
C HIS A 342 -6.32 18.71 -14.49
N SER A 343 -5.53 17.97 -13.70
CA SER A 343 -4.13 18.30 -13.50
C SER A 343 -3.34 18.15 -14.79
N LYS A 344 -2.38 19.04 -14.98
CA LYS A 344 -1.43 19.03 -16.10
C LYS A 344 -0.07 18.59 -15.62
N VAL A 345 0.69 17.92 -16.47
CA VAL A 345 2.08 17.56 -16.19
C VAL A 345 3.02 18.66 -16.70
N ILE A 346 4.02 19.02 -15.91
CA ILE A 346 5.11 19.96 -16.24
C ILE A 346 6.46 19.39 -15.83
N TYR A 347 7.52 19.80 -16.53
CA TYR A 347 8.89 19.52 -16.13
C TYR A 347 9.52 20.75 -15.47
N SER A 348 9.52 20.80 -14.15
CA SER A 348 10.11 21.92 -13.39
C SER A 348 11.57 21.70 -12.98
N CYS A 349 12.07 20.47 -13.09
CA CYS A 349 13.41 20.06 -12.72
C CYS A 349 13.87 18.90 -13.64
N ILE A 350 15.15 18.86 -14.01
CA ILE A 350 15.75 17.71 -14.69
C ILE A 350 16.42 16.84 -13.62
N PHE A 351 15.97 15.59 -13.48
CA PHE A 351 16.54 14.64 -12.53
C PHE A 351 17.63 13.77 -13.18
N PRO A 352 18.67 13.34 -12.43
CA PRO A 352 19.68 12.41 -12.93
C PRO A 352 19.13 11.11 -13.53
N GLU A 353 17.97 10.65 -13.03
CA GLU A 353 17.31 9.41 -13.41
C GLU A 353 16.43 9.55 -14.67
N PHE A 354 16.26 10.77 -15.20
CA PHE A 354 15.47 10.97 -16.41
C PHE A 354 16.14 10.31 -17.63
N THR A 355 15.30 9.63 -18.41
CA THR A 355 15.64 9.02 -19.69
C THR A 355 15.94 10.08 -20.76
N GLN A 356 16.60 9.67 -21.83
CA GLN A 356 16.85 10.58 -22.97
C GLN A 356 15.54 11.06 -23.63
N GLU A 357 14.48 10.24 -23.60
CA GLU A 357 13.16 10.62 -24.09
C GLU A 357 12.56 11.77 -23.28
N GLU A 358 12.58 11.68 -21.95
CA GLU A 358 12.12 12.75 -21.06
C GLU A 358 12.94 14.04 -21.28
N ILE A 359 14.26 13.93 -21.44
CA ILE A 359 15.12 15.09 -21.74
C ILE A 359 14.74 15.73 -23.09
N ASN A 360 14.42 14.93 -24.11
CA ASN A 360 13.98 15.43 -25.41
C ASN A 360 12.59 16.12 -25.34
N ASN A 361 11.69 15.60 -24.50
CA ASN A 361 10.40 16.23 -24.23
C ASN A 361 10.59 17.60 -23.57
N ILE A 362 11.49 17.69 -22.60
CA ILE A 362 11.87 18.95 -21.95
C ILE A 362 12.42 19.95 -22.96
N GLU A 363 13.31 19.54 -23.86
CA GLU A 363 13.84 20.41 -24.92
C GLU A 363 12.70 20.98 -25.78
N THR A 364 11.79 20.11 -26.21
CA THR A 364 10.67 20.47 -27.09
C THR A 364 9.76 21.48 -26.42
N LEU A 365 9.40 21.24 -25.15
CA LEU A 365 8.57 22.16 -24.36
C LEU A 365 9.30 23.49 -24.10
N ALA A 366 10.59 23.44 -23.80
CA ALA A 366 11.37 24.64 -23.49
C ALA A 366 11.52 25.58 -24.70
N LYS A 367 11.49 25.08 -25.95
CA LYS A 367 11.62 25.91 -27.18
C LYS A 367 10.58 27.04 -27.25
N ASN A 368 9.40 26.85 -26.67
CA ASN A 368 8.32 27.85 -26.66
C ASN A 368 8.52 28.94 -25.58
N ASN A 369 9.51 28.80 -24.70
CA ASN A 369 9.84 29.78 -23.67
C ASN A 369 11.36 30.07 -23.66
N GLN A 370 11.74 31.24 -24.19
CA GLN A 370 13.16 31.61 -24.39
C GLN A 370 14.01 31.54 -23.10
N LEU A 371 13.41 31.90 -21.95
CA LEU A 371 14.11 31.88 -20.67
C LEU A 371 14.39 30.44 -20.21
N LEU A 372 13.41 29.55 -20.37
CA LEU A 372 13.55 28.15 -20.01
C LEU A 372 14.47 27.42 -21.00
N TYR A 373 14.38 27.73 -22.29
CA TYR A 373 15.30 27.21 -23.29
C TYR A 373 16.76 27.58 -23.00
N SER A 374 17.01 28.82 -22.55
CA SER A 374 18.35 29.25 -22.12
C SER A 374 18.85 28.45 -20.92
N ARG A 375 17.99 28.15 -19.93
CA ARG A 375 18.37 27.31 -18.77
C ARG A 375 18.63 25.87 -19.19
N TYR A 376 17.77 25.30 -20.03
CA TYR A 376 17.99 23.98 -20.62
C TYR A 376 19.33 23.91 -21.38
N LYS A 377 19.69 24.91 -22.20
CA LYS A 377 20.99 24.94 -22.90
C LYS A 377 22.20 24.97 -21.97
N ASN A 378 22.03 25.47 -20.74
CA ASN A 378 23.09 25.50 -19.73
C ASN A 378 23.16 24.21 -18.90
N PHE A 379 22.20 23.30 -19.04
CA PHE A 379 22.23 21.98 -18.43
C PHE A 379 23.31 21.12 -19.09
N LYS A 380 24.02 20.33 -18.27
CA LYS A 380 25.02 19.36 -18.72
C LYS A 380 24.58 17.96 -18.30
N ASN A 381 24.42 17.06 -19.27
CA ASN A 381 24.05 15.66 -19.05
C ASN A 381 25.30 14.75 -19.08
N PRO A 382 25.49 13.78 -18.16
CA PRO A 382 24.67 13.48 -16.98
C PRO A 382 24.85 14.49 -15.85
N SER A 383 23.75 14.82 -15.17
CA SER A 383 23.81 15.57 -13.91
C SER A 383 23.92 14.63 -12.73
N LYS A 384 24.66 15.03 -11.69
CA LYS A 384 24.77 14.29 -10.42
C LYS A 384 23.69 14.67 -9.40
N GLN A 385 22.98 15.76 -9.64
CA GLN A 385 21.94 16.29 -8.74
C GLN A 385 20.75 16.82 -9.54
N PRO A 386 19.56 16.92 -8.94
CA PRO A 386 18.42 17.57 -9.58
C PRO A 386 18.77 18.99 -10.06
N TYR A 387 18.47 19.31 -11.32
CA TYR A 387 18.71 20.61 -11.95
C TYR A 387 17.39 21.37 -12.10
N PRO A 388 17.08 22.37 -11.24
CA PRO A 388 15.84 23.11 -11.32
C PRO A 388 15.76 23.94 -12.59
N LEU A 389 14.70 23.73 -13.39
CA LEU A 389 14.38 24.55 -14.55
C LEU A 389 13.56 25.78 -14.15
N LEU A 390 12.68 25.63 -13.16
CA LEU A 390 11.91 26.73 -12.57
C LEU A 390 12.54 27.24 -11.28
N LYS A 391 12.33 28.52 -11.00
CA LYS A 391 12.71 29.22 -9.78
C LYS A 391 11.51 30.00 -9.24
N LYS A 392 11.61 30.50 -8.00
CA LYS A 392 10.55 31.31 -7.35
C LYS A 392 10.01 32.43 -8.23
N SER A 393 10.88 33.16 -8.94
CA SER A 393 10.47 34.27 -9.80
C SER A 393 9.61 33.83 -10.99
N ASP A 394 9.76 32.58 -11.44
CA ASP A 394 9.00 32.04 -12.57
C ASP A 394 7.61 31.60 -12.12
N ILE A 395 7.48 31.13 -10.87
CA ILE A 395 6.19 30.91 -10.22
C ILE A 395 5.42 32.23 -10.13
N ALA A 396 6.08 33.31 -9.67
CA ALA A 396 5.48 34.64 -9.58
C ALA A 396 4.96 35.17 -10.93
N ARG A 397 5.70 34.92 -12.01
CA ARG A 397 5.34 35.31 -13.39
C ARG A 397 4.43 34.30 -14.10
N LYS A 398 4.07 33.18 -13.44
CA LYS A 398 3.27 32.09 -13.99
C LYS A 398 3.88 31.41 -15.23
N ALA A 399 5.21 31.42 -15.37
CA ALA A 399 5.90 30.83 -16.52
C ALA A 399 5.79 29.29 -16.56
N PHE A 400 5.32 28.65 -15.49
CA PHE A 400 4.99 27.22 -15.48
C PHE A 400 3.86 26.86 -16.46
N LYS A 401 3.01 27.83 -16.85
CA LYS A 401 1.94 27.62 -17.82
C LYS A 401 2.45 27.38 -19.24
N ASP A 402 3.65 27.88 -19.55
CA ASP A 402 4.22 27.81 -20.89
C ASP A 402 4.86 26.45 -21.20
N ILE A 403 4.91 25.54 -20.22
CA ILE A 403 5.64 24.25 -20.31
C ILE A 403 4.79 23.02 -19.95
N GLY A 404 3.46 23.16 -19.89
CA GLY A 404 2.57 22.08 -19.47
C GLY A 404 1.79 21.46 -20.60
N VAL A 405 2.20 20.29 -21.10
CA VAL A 405 1.42 19.50 -22.07
C VAL A 405 1.67 18.00 -21.91
N VAL A 406 1.06 17.39 -20.88
CA VAL A 406 0.39 16.08 -20.99
C VAL A 406 -0.78 16.11 -19.99
N THR A 407 -1.99 15.83 -20.46
CA THR A 407 -3.12 15.46 -19.59
C THR A 407 -3.10 13.96 -19.39
N TYR A 408 -3.40 13.49 -18.18
CA TYR A 408 -3.57 12.07 -17.91
C TYR A 408 -4.72 11.50 -18.77
N PRO A 409 -4.46 10.63 -19.78
CA PRO A 409 -5.49 10.23 -20.76
C PRO A 409 -6.72 9.57 -20.14
N TRP A 410 -6.51 8.81 -19.08
CA TRP A 410 -7.55 8.11 -18.32
C TRP A 410 -8.51 9.05 -17.57
N PHE A 411 -8.03 10.15 -16.95
CA PHE A 411 -8.91 11.13 -16.31
C PHE A 411 -9.70 11.95 -17.33
N GLN A 412 -9.07 12.31 -18.45
CA GLN A 412 -9.74 13.04 -19.52
C GLN A 412 -10.95 12.26 -20.04
N SER A 413 -10.80 10.95 -20.24
CA SER A 413 -11.89 10.07 -20.66
C SER A 413 -13.09 10.10 -19.71
N ILE A 414 -12.87 10.13 -18.39
CA ILE A 414 -13.97 10.26 -17.42
C ILE A 414 -14.64 11.62 -17.59
N THR A 415 -13.88 12.71 -17.56
CA THR A 415 -14.43 14.07 -17.59
C THR A 415 -15.04 14.46 -18.95
N ASP A 416 -14.69 13.75 -20.02
CA ASP A 416 -15.31 13.91 -21.34
C ASP A 416 -16.66 13.18 -21.43
N ASN A 417 -16.83 12.09 -20.69
CA ASN A 417 -18.06 11.28 -20.69
C ASN A 417 -19.03 11.65 -19.56
N PHE A 418 -18.53 12.23 -18.48
CA PHE A 418 -19.30 12.61 -17.31
C PHE A 418 -19.03 14.08 -17.01
N ALA A 419 -20.11 14.84 -16.77
CA ALA A 419 -20.00 16.25 -16.41
C ALA A 419 -19.26 16.43 -15.07
N ALA A 420 -19.09 17.69 -14.65
CA ALA A 420 -18.33 18.00 -13.44
C ALA A 420 -18.89 17.36 -12.16
N ASP A 421 -20.15 16.94 -12.13
CA ASP A 421 -20.77 16.25 -10.99
C ASP A 421 -20.61 14.73 -11.01
N LEU A 422 -19.97 14.18 -12.06
CA LEU A 422 -19.76 12.75 -12.26
C LEU A 422 -21.07 11.95 -12.24
N GLU A 423 -22.20 12.57 -12.57
CA GLU A 423 -23.50 11.89 -12.56
C GLU A 423 -23.51 10.72 -13.57
N GLY A 424 -23.97 9.55 -13.11
CA GLY A 424 -24.01 8.33 -13.92
C GLY A 424 -22.69 7.55 -13.98
N PHE A 425 -21.58 8.11 -13.47
CA PHE A 425 -20.35 7.35 -13.28
C PHE A 425 -20.48 6.45 -12.05
N SER A 426 -20.05 5.19 -12.15
CA SER A 426 -20.24 4.22 -11.07
C SER A 426 -19.20 4.35 -9.95
N PHE A 427 -18.13 5.12 -10.18
CA PHE A 427 -17.01 5.29 -9.25
C PHE A 427 -16.69 6.76 -8.96
N PRO A 428 -17.68 7.62 -8.62
CA PRO A 428 -17.44 9.05 -8.42
C PRO A 428 -16.43 9.31 -7.29
N TRP A 429 -16.33 8.38 -6.34
CA TRP A 429 -15.37 8.39 -5.25
C TRP A 429 -13.90 8.34 -5.67
N MET A 430 -13.59 7.90 -6.91
CA MET A 430 -12.23 7.96 -7.45
C MET A 430 -11.73 9.40 -7.64
N ALA A 431 -12.62 10.40 -7.63
CA ALA A 431 -12.24 11.80 -7.63
C ALA A 431 -11.62 12.26 -6.29
N PHE A 432 -11.72 11.46 -5.23
CA PHE A 432 -10.92 11.67 -4.02
C PHE A 432 -9.50 11.16 -4.25
N LEU A 433 -8.67 12.02 -4.83
CA LEU A 433 -7.22 11.79 -4.91
C LEU A 433 -6.52 13.00 -4.30
N THR A 434 -5.65 12.70 -3.35
CA THR A 434 -4.79 13.71 -2.75
C THR A 434 -3.80 14.19 -3.80
N GLY A 435 -3.51 15.49 -3.79
CA GLY A 435 -2.87 16.17 -4.91
C GLY A 435 -3.68 17.38 -5.35
N ASN A 436 -5.01 17.27 -5.38
CA ASN A 436 -5.94 18.40 -5.57
C ASN A 436 -7.37 17.97 -5.21
N VAL A 437 -7.64 17.92 -3.91
CA VAL A 437 -8.98 17.62 -3.38
C VAL A 437 -9.23 18.39 -2.08
N SER A 438 -10.48 18.77 -1.85
CA SER A 438 -10.90 19.48 -0.65
C SER A 438 -12.19 18.93 -0.06
N ILE A 439 -12.28 19.02 1.27
CA ILE A 439 -13.38 18.50 2.08
C ILE A 439 -13.52 19.32 3.36
N GLN A 440 -14.72 19.36 3.93
CA GLN A 440 -14.95 19.87 5.29
C GLN A 440 -14.26 18.96 6.33
N LYS A 441 -13.52 19.57 7.26
CA LYS A 441 -12.78 18.89 8.32
C LYS A 441 -13.67 17.99 9.19
N GLU A 442 -14.88 18.46 9.48
CA GLU A 442 -15.82 17.68 10.29
C GLU A 442 -16.21 16.37 9.59
N PHE A 443 -16.47 16.42 8.28
CA PHE A 443 -16.95 15.26 7.53
C PHE A 443 -15.88 14.16 7.39
N ILE A 444 -14.62 14.52 7.10
CA ILE A 444 -13.51 13.54 7.11
C ILE A 444 -13.26 12.94 8.49
N THR A 445 -13.48 13.72 9.55
CA THR A 445 -13.32 13.25 10.94
C THR A 445 -14.40 12.23 11.28
N GLN A 446 -15.65 12.49 10.89
CA GLN A 446 -16.76 11.55 11.05
C GLN A 446 -16.53 10.24 10.29
N ALA A 447 -15.85 10.28 9.14
CA ALA A 447 -15.52 9.09 8.35
C ALA A 447 -14.45 8.20 9.01
N GLY A 448 -13.71 8.70 10.00
CA GLY A 448 -12.61 7.99 10.65
C GLY A 448 -11.22 8.26 10.07
N LEU A 449 -11.05 9.37 9.32
CA LEU A 449 -9.78 9.77 8.68
C LEU A 449 -9.27 8.73 7.65
N PHE A 450 -8.00 8.82 7.23
CA PHE A 450 -7.38 7.79 6.37
C PHE A 450 -7.10 6.52 7.19
N ASP A 451 -7.28 5.35 6.59
CA ASP A 451 -6.96 4.07 7.21
C ASP A 451 -5.43 3.88 7.27
N GLU A 452 -4.89 3.83 8.48
CA GLU A 452 -3.44 3.80 8.73
C GLU A 452 -2.79 2.43 8.44
N ASP A 453 -3.57 1.40 8.08
CA ASP A 453 -3.07 0.13 7.56
C ASP A 453 -2.53 0.26 6.12
N PHE A 454 -2.95 1.29 5.38
CA PHE A 454 -2.41 1.61 4.05
C PHE A 454 -1.07 2.34 4.19
N VAL A 455 -0.01 1.56 4.36
CA VAL A 455 1.36 2.08 4.53
C VAL A 455 2.08 2.25 3.18
N GLN A 456 1.86 1.32 2.25
CA GLN A 456 2.50 1.29 0.92
C GLN A 456 1.82 2.28 -0.05
N TYR A 457 2.37 2.45 -1.25
CA TYR A 457 1.80 3.32 -2.28
C TYR A 457 0.46 2.80 -2.85
N GLY A 458 -0.57 3.66 -2.86
CA GLY A 458 -1.80 3.48 -3.65
C GLY A 458 -3.02 3.06 -2.85
N TYR A 459 -4.21 3.36 -3.38
CA TYR A 459 -5.55 3.02 -2.86
C TYR A 459 -5.98 3.65 -1.52
N GLU A 460 -5.08 4.28 -0.76
CA GLU A 460 -5.44 4.89 0.52
C GLU A 460 -6.42 6.07 0.35
N ASP A 461 -6.29 6.80 -0.75
CA ASP A 461 -7.17 7.92 -1.08
C ASP A 461 -8.54 7.42 -1.53
N TRP A 462 -8.57 6.39 -2.37
CA TRP A 462 -9.79 5.79 -2.89
C TRP A 462 -10.56 5.00 -1.84
N GLU A 463 -9.88 4.38 -0.86
CA GLU A 463 -10.53 3.73 0.26
C GLU A 463 -11.31 4.72 1.12
N LEU A 464 -10.68 5.85 1.50
CA LEU A 464 -11.36 6.92 2.20
C LEU A 464 -12.47 7.54 1.34
N GLY A 465 -12.18 7.77 0.05
CA GLY A 465 -13.15 8.20 -0.93
C GLY A 465 -14.38 7.28 -0.93
N TYR A 466 -14.19 5.98 -0.95
CA TYR A 466 -15.29 5.01 -0.96
C TYR A 466 -16.11 5.03 0.34
N ARG A 467 -15.45 5.12 1.51
CA ARG A 467 -16.16 5.29 2.79
C ARG A 467 -17.02 6.55 2.81
N LEU A 468 -16.48 7.68 2.36
CA LEU A 468 -17.22 8.94 2.25
C LEU A 468 -18.42 8.81 1.30
N TYR A 469 -18.27 8.10 0.18
CA TYR A 469 -19.35 7.82 -0.74
C TYR A 469 -20.48 7.01 -0.10
N LYS A 470 -20.14 5.97 0.67
CA LYS A 470 -21.12 5.19 1.45
C LYS A 470 -21.82 6.03 2.54
N MET A 471 -21.21 7.14 2.97
CA MET A 471 -21.81 8.14 3.88
C MET A 471 -22.67 9.22 3.16
N GLY A 472 -22.85 9.08 1.85
CA GLY A 472 -23.65 9.97 1.01
C GLY A 472 -22.90 11.21 0.51
N ALA A 473 -21.59 11.11 0.30
CA ALA A 473 -20.81 12.19 -0.28
C ALA A 473 -21.13 12.41 -1.77
N THR A 474 -21.15 13.68 -2.20
CA THR A 474 -21.25 14.07 -3.61
C THR A 474 -19.88 14.52 -4.12
N TYR A 475 -19.41 13.98 -5.24
CA TYR A 475 -18.09 14.28 -5.81
C TYR A 475 -18.23 15.21 -6.99
N ILE A 476 -17.48 16.31 -6.96
CA ILE A 476 -17.46 17.31 -8.02
C ILE A 476 -16.04 17.44 -8.55
N ALA A 477 -15.82 17.11 -9.82
CA ALA A 477 -14.57 17.28 -10.57
C ALA A 477 -14.66 18.52 -11.47
N ARG A 478 -14.04 19.63 -11.07
CA ARG A 478 -14.15 20.91 -11.80
C ARG A 478 -12.92 21.19 -12.67
N ASN A 479 -13.17 21.52 -13.94
CA ASN A 479 -12.12 21.81 -14.92
C ASN A 479 -11.41 23.15 -14.73
N ASP A 480 -11.95 24.05 -13.90
CA ASP A 480 -11.33 25.32 -13.55
C ASP A 480 -10.47 25.27 -12.27
N LEU A 481 -10.28 24.06 -11.69
CA LEU A 481 -9.37 23.79 -10.58
C LEU A 481 -8.07 23.14 -11.06
N ILE A 482 -7.42 23.74 -12.05
CA ILE A 482 -6.21 23.19 -12.65
C ILE A 482 -5.04 23.28 -11.66
N THR A 483 -4.32 22.17 -11.53
CA THR A 483 -3.03 22.08 -10.85
C THR A 483 -1.97 21.50 -11.79
N TYR A 484 -0.70 21.73 -11.48
CA TYR A 484 0.41 21.33 -12.33
C TYR A 484 1.32 20.38 -11.56
N HIS A 485 1.26 19.09 -11.92
CA HIS A 485 2.13 18.05 -11.38
C HIS A 485 3.53 18.20 -11.95
N GLN A 486 4.51 18.35 -11.06
CA GLN A 486 5.91 18.43 -11.40
C GLN A 486 6.47 17.03 -11.61
N GLU A 487 6.73 16.67 -12.86
CA GLU A 487 7.19 15.32 -13.23
C GLU A 487 8.51 14.97 -12.55
N HIS A 488 8.62 13.74 -12.07
CA HIS A 488 9.77 13.27 -11.31
C HIS A 488 9.91 11.74 -11.41
N PRO A 489 11.11 11.18 -11.17
CA PRO A 489 11.31 9.74 -11.19
C PRO A 489 10.40 9.02 -10.19
N ILE A 490 9.96 7.83 -10.58
CA ILE A 490 9.10 6.96 -9.77
C ILE A 490 9.81 5.61 -9.58
N GLY A 491 9.87 5.12 -8.34
CA GLY A 491 10.47 3.81 -8.05
C GLY A 491 9.65 2.64 -8.59
N GLU A 492 10.33 1.60 -9.06
CA GLU A 492 9.74 0.40 -9.69
C GLU A 492 8.79 -0.38 -8.75
N SER A 493 8.97 -0.28 -7.42
CA SER A 493 8.17 -1.02 -6.44
C SER A 493 6.71 -0.58 -6.35
N LYS A 494 6.37 0.63 -6.84
CA LYS A 494 5.04 1.23 -6.66
C LYS A 494 3.90 0.41 -7.24
N TRP A 495 4.14 -0.28 -8.35
CA TRP A 495 3.13 -1.15 -8.96
C TRP A 495 2.73 -2.31 -8.02
N LYS A 496 3.74 -2.99 -7.47
CA LYS A 496 3.54 -4.11 -6.54
C LYS A 496 2.93 -3.66 -5.22
N GLU A 497 3.31 -2.48 -4.75
CA GLU A 497 2.73 -1.82 -3.59
C GLU A 497 1.24 -1.53 -3.80
N ALA A 498 0.88 -0.94 -4.94
CA ALA A 498 -0.51 -0.64 -5.27
C ALA A 498 -1.37 -1.91 -5.32
N ILE A 499 -0.88 -3.00 -5.93
CA ILE A 499 -1.61 -4.27 -5.97
C ILE A 499 -1.80 -4.87 -4.55
N ASN A 500 -0.81 -4.76 -3.65
CA ASN A 500 -0.99 -5.23 -2.28
C ASN A 500 -2.09 -4.41 -1.58
N ASN A 501 -2.06 -3.09 -1.74
CA ASN A 501 -3.07 -2.20 -1.16
C ASN A 501 -4.46 -2.40 -1.78
N LEU A 502 -4.57 -2.77 -3.06
CA LEU A 502 -5.87 -3.16 -3.64
C LEU A 502 -6.44 -4.38 -2.91
N GLY A 503 -5.64 -5.39 -2.64
CA GLY A 503 -6.11 -6.55 -1.88
C GLY A 503 -6.53 -6.19 -0.46
N LEU A 504 -5.82 -5.25 0.19
CA LEU A 504 -6.24 -4.71 1.50
C LEU A 504 -7.58 -3.96 1.39
N PHE A 505 -7.77 -3.17 0.33
CA PHE A 505 -9.01 -2.45 0.07
C PHE A 505 -10.19 -3.42 -0.07
N ILE A 506 -10.02 -4.48 -0.86
CA ILE A 506 -11.04 -5.53 -1.03
C ILE A 506 -11.31 -6.30 0.27
N LEU A 507 -10.27 -6.59 1.05
CA LEU A 507 -10.43 -7.28 2.34
C LEU A 507 -11.29 -6.44 3.31
N LYS A 508 -11.10 -5.12 3.31
CA LYS A 508 -11.88 -4.20 4.15
C LYS A 508 -13.27 -3.90 3.59
N HIS A 509 -13.40 -3.90 2.27
CA HIS A 509 -14.61 -3.54 1.54
C HIS A 509 -14.94 -4.60 0.49
N HIS A 510 -15.52 -5.71 0.95
CA HIS A 510 -15.86 -6.86 0.12
C HIS A 510 -17.16 -6.64 -0.69
N ASP A 511 -17.27 -5.48 -1.32
CA ASP A 511 -18.38 -5.06 -2.15
C ASP A 511 -18.00 -5.20 -3.63
N ILE A 512 -19.01 -5.46 -4.48
CA ILE A 512 -18.82 -5.49 -5.94
C ILE A 512 -18.16 -4.20 -6.47
N ASP A 513 -18.46 -3.06 -5.85
CA ASP A 513 -17.96 -1.73 -6.23
C ASP A 513 -16.43 -1.63 -6.15
N VAL A 514 -15.80 -2.44 -5.29
CA VAL A 514 -14.35 -2.47 -5.07
C VAL A 514 -13.71 -3.64 -5.80
N LEU A 515 -14.36 -4.81 -5.81
CA LEU A 515 -13.84 -6.01 -6.49
C LEU A 515 -13.62 -5.80 -8.00
N VAL A 516 -14.49 -5.03 -8.65
CA VAL A 516 -14.36 -4.74 -10.09
C VAL A 516 -13.10 -3.97 -10.44
N LEU A 517 -12.43 -3.31 -9.48
CA LEU A 517 -11.14 -2.62 -9.72
C LEU A 517 -10.04 -3.57 -10.22
N GLY A 518 -10.13 -4.86 -9.89
CA GLY A 518 -9.20 -5.87 -10.41
C GLY A 518 -9.24 -5.99 -11.94
N LEU A 519 -10.38 -5.68 -12.57
CA LEU A 519 -10.56 -5.81 -14.03
C LEU A 519 -9.73 -4.81 -14.82
N GLU A 520 -9.52 -3.60 -14.30
CA GLU A 520 -8.68 -2.58 -14.94
C GLU A 520 -7.22 -3.01 -14.95
N ILE A 521 -6.74 -3.46 -13.79
CA ILE A 521 -5.34 -3.85 -13.60
C ILE A 521 -5.00 -5.12 -14.37
N SER A 522 -5.95 -6.06 -14.46
CA SER A 522 -5.79 -7.26 -15.27
C SER A 522 -5.95 -7.01 -16.77
N GLY A 523 -6.33 -5.81 -17.19
CA GLY A 523 -6.57 -5.44 -18.59
C GLY A 523 -7.83 -6.08 -19.21
N LEU A 524 -8.76 -6.58 -18.39
CA LEU A 524 -9.99 -7.21 -18.88
C LEU A 524 -11.05 -6.19 -19.29
N ALA A 525 -11.08 -5.03 -18.62
CA ALA A 525 -11.97 -3.92 -18.92
C ALA A 525 -11.30 -2.59 -18.55
N ASP A 526 -11.46 -1.55 -19.37
CA ASP A 526 -11.12 -0.18 -18.97
C ASP A 526 -12.19 0.39 -18.01
N LEU A 527 -11.88 1.54 -17.42
CA LEU A 527 -12.73 2.16 -16.39
C LEU A 527 -14.15 2.52 -16.88
N LEU A 528 -14.30 2.96 -18.13
CA LEU A 528 -15.61 3.26 -18.72
C LEU A 528 -16.43 1.98 -18.91
N THR A 529 -15.79 0.93 -19.40
CA THR A 529 -16.39 -0.40 -19.57
C THR A 529 -16.78 -0.98 -18.22
N MET A 530 -15.92 -0.85 -17.20
CA MET A 530 -16.23 -1.26 -15.83
C MET A 530 -17.42 -0.50 -15.26
N SER A 531 -17.53 0.81 -15.48
CA SER A 531 -18.66 1.59 -14.98
C SER A 531 -19.98 1.09 -15.60
N LYS A 532 -20.02 0.89 -16.92
CA LYS A 532 -21.19 0.33 -17.61
C LYS A 532 -21.52 -1.07 -17.10
N LEU A 533 -20.52 -1.92 -16.95
CA LEU A 533 -20.66 -3.29 -16.45
C LEU A 533 -21.23 -3.32 -15.04
N LEU A 534 -20.72 -2.47 -14.14
CA LEU A 534 -21.19 -2.40 -12.76
C LEU A 534 -22.65 -1.93 -12.71
N SER A 535 -23.02 -0.96 -13.54
CA SER A 535 -24.41 -0.50 -13.67
C SER A 535 -25.33 -1.61 -14.19
N GLU A 536 -24.90 -2.34 -15.22
CA GLU A 536 -25.63 -3.50 -15.75
C GLU A 536 -25.78 -4.62 -14.71
N TYR A 537 -24.71 -4.95 -13.99
CA TYR A 537 -24.74 -5.94 -12.91
C TYR A 537 -25.72 -5.55 -11.80
N LYS A 538 -25.64 -4.31 -11.31
CA LYS A 538 -26.56 -3.82 -10.27
C LYS A 538 -28.01 -3.86 -10.74
N LEU A 539 -28.28 -3.45 -11.99
CA LEU A 539 -29.61 -3.51 -12.58
C LEU A 539 -30.12 -4.96 -12.72
N LEU A 540 -29.25 -5.91 -13.11
CA LEU A 540 -29.59 -7.33 -13.21
C LEU A 540 -30.04 -7.88 -11.85
N ILE A 541 -29.21 -7.69 -10.82
CA ILE A 541 -29.49 -8.20 -9.46
C ILE A 541 -30.74 -7.53 -8.87
N GLN A 542 -30.93 -6.23 -9.10
CA GLN A 542 -32.13 -5.52 -8.65
C GLN A 542 -33.40 -6.00 -9.38
N SER A 543 -33.33 -6.23 -10.69
CA SER A 543 -34.49 -6.62 -11.50
C SER A 543 -34.88 -8.09 -11.29
N TYR A 544 -33.91 -8.94 -10.93
CA TYR A 544 -34.08 -10.40 -10.85
C TYR A 544 -33.43 -11.01 -9.58
N PRO A 545 -33.76 -10.53 -8.36
CA PRO A 545 -33.01 -10.81 -7.13
C PRO A 545 -33.03 -12.27 -6.67
N LYS A 546 -33.97 -13.08 -7.16
CA LYS A 546 -34.04 -14.53 -6.86
C LYS A 546 -33.45 -15.40 -7.95
N GLN A 547 -33.48 -14.94 -9.20
CA GLN A 547 -33.13 -15.76 -10.36
C GLN A 547 -31.61 -15.95 -10.48
N PHE A 548 -30.83 -14.90 -10.23
CA PHE A 548 -29.37 -14.91 -10.47
C PHE A 548 -28.54 -14.91 -9.17
N GLN A 549 -29.06 -15.52 -8.10
CA GLN A 549 -28.33 -15.59 -6.82
C GLN A 549 -27.07 -16.46 -6.89
N LYS A 550 -27.13 -17.56 -7.65
CA LYS A 550 -25.97 -18.43 -7.89
C LYS A 550 -24.91 -17.69 -8.71
N PHE A 551 -25.32 -17.09 -9.82
CA PHE A 551 -24.48 -16.22 -10.63
C PHE A 551 -23.81 -15.13 -9.78
N GLN A 552 -24.56 -14.45 -8.91
CA GLN A 552 -24.03 -13.39 -8.06
C GLN A 552 -22.83 -13.87 -7.23
N LYS A 553 -22.96 -15.02 -6.57
CA LYS A 553 -21.89 -15.61 -5.75
C LYS A 553 -20.69 -16.01 -6.60
N LYS A 554 -20.93 -16.69 -7.73
CA LYS A 554 -19.88 -17.10 -8.66
C LYS A 554 -19.12 -15.90 -9.23
N PHE A 555 -19.83 -14.83 -9.58
CA PHE A 555 -19.24 -13.63 -10.16
C PHE A 555 -18.37 -12.86 -9.16
N MET A 556 -18.81 -12.72 -7.90
CA MET A 556 -17.99 -12.13 -6.82
C MET A 556 -16.69 -12.91 -6.65
N HIS A 557 -16.79 -14.24 -6.56
CA HIS A 557 -15.63 -15.13 -6.41
C HIS A 557 -14.67 -15.08 -7.60
N ILE A 558 -15.17 -14.92 -8.83
CA ILE A 558 -14.34 -14.69 -10.03
C ILE A 558 -13.55 -13.38 -9.90
N LEU A 559 -14.19 -12.28 -9.48
CA LEU A 559 -13.51 -10.99 -9.33
C LEU A 559 -12.46 -11.02 -8.21
N GLU A 560 -12.77 -11.68 -7.09
CA GLU A 560 -11.80 -11.93 -6.02
C GLU A 560 -10.57 -12.70 -6.53
N THR A 561 -10.82 -13.77 -7.31
CA THR A 561 -9.76 -14.59 -7.91
C THR A 561 -8.86 -13.75 -8.81
N ILE A 562 -9.42 -12.86 -9.64
CA ILE A 562 -8.64 -11.97 -10.52
C ILE A 562 -7.65 -11.13 -9.70
N VAL A 563 -8.10 -10.58 -8.57
CA VAL A 563 -7.24 -9.76 -7.71
C VAL A 563 -6.17 -10.61 -7.03
N LEU A 564 -6.52 -11.80 -6.55
CA LEU A 564 -5.55 -12.73 -5.97
C LEU A 564 -4.46 -13.11 -6.98
N LEU A 565 -4.83 -13.37 -8.24
CA LEU A 565 -3.87 -13.63 -9.32
C LEU A 565 -2.93 -12.43 -9.57
N LEU A 566 -3.45 -11.20 -9.50
CA LEU A 566 -2.64 -9.99 -9.62
C LEU A 566 -1.62 -9.84 -8.47
N GLN A 567 -1.98 -10.16 -7.23
CA GLN A 567 -1.07 -10.09 -6.06
C GLN A 567 0.16 -10.98 -6.20
N ILE A 568 0.08 -11.99 -7.06
CA ILE A 568 1.08 -13.03 -7.24
C ILE A 568 1.76 -12.92 -8.62
N ASP A 569 1.49 -11.81 -9.31
CA ASP A 569 1.98 -11.43 -10.65
C ASP A 569 1.70 -12.48 -11.73
N ILE A 570 0.53 -13.10 -11.66
CA ILE A 570 0.03 -14.03 -12.67
C ILE A 570 -1.07 -13.33 -13.47
N ARG A 571 -0.86 -13.22 -14.80
CA ARG A 571 -1.77 -12.49 -15.70
C ARG A 571 -2.41 -13.35 -16.79
N HIS A 572 -1.98 -14.60 -16.94
CA HIS A 572 -2.37 -15.49 -18.04
C HIS A 572 -2.67 -16.92 -17.54
N ILE A 573 -3.78 -17.07 -16.82
CA ILE A 573 -4.32 -18.35 -16.38
C ILE A 573 -5.82 -18.36 -16.64
N ASN A 574 -6.36 -19.54 -16.93
CA ASN A 574 -7.79 -19.83 -16.87
C ASN A 574 -8.36 -19.40 -15.52
N ILE A 575 -9.06 -18.25 -15.52
CA ILE A 575 -9.55 -17.59 -14.31
C ILE A 575 -10.50 -18.51 -13.56
N LEU A 576 -11.34 -19.26 -14.28
CA LEU A 576 -12.30 -20.19 -13.68
C LEU A 576 -11.60 -21.38 -13.01
N GLY A 577 -10.55 -21.91 -13.64
CA GLY A 577 -9.71 -22.94 -13.05
C GLY A 577 -8.98 -22.44 -11.81
N ALA A 578 -8.44 -21.22 -11.84
CA ALA A 578 -7.82 -20.58 -10.68
C ALA A 578 -8.82 -20.30 -9.55
N ALA A 579 -10.08 -20.01 -9.91
CA ALA A 579 -11.19 -19.84 -8.98
C ALA A 579 -11.66 -21.18 -8.39
N GLY A 580 -11.12 -22.31 -8.85
CA GLY A 580 -11.45 -23.65 -8.38
C GLY A 580 -12.74 -24.23 -8.99
N PHE A 581 -13.25 -23.66 -10.09
CA PHE A 581 -14.51 -24.09 -10.67
C PHE A 581 -14.35 -25.43 -11.39
N GLY A 582 -15.15 -26.41 -11.01
CA GLY A 582 -15.26 -27.69 -11.71
C GLY A 582 -16.09 -27.60 -12.99
N SER A 583 -16.03 -28.63 -13.84
CA SER A 583 -16.78 -28.67 -15.11
C SER A 583 -18.28 -28.42 -14.95
N ASP A 584 -18.89 -28.96 -13.89
CA ASP A 584 -20.33 -28.77 -13.62
C ASP A 584 -20.66 -27.33 -13.24
N GLU A 585 -19.80 -26.67 -12.46
CA GLU A 585 -19.99 -25.28 -12.05
C GLU A 585 -19.81 -24.31 -13.22
N ILE A 586 -18.86 -24.62 -14.11
CA ILE A 586 -18.61 -23.89 -15.37
C ILE A 586 -19.82 -24.04 -16.30
N ASN A 587 -20.38 -25.25 -16.44
CA ASN A 587 -21.58 -25.50 -17.25
C ASN A 587 -22.79 -24.74 -16.69
N GLU A 588 -23.04 -24.81 -15.38
CA GLU A 588 -24.10 -24.01 -14.74
C GLU A 588 -23.90 -22.50 -14.97
N LEU A 589 -22.66 -22.00 -14.83
CA LEU A 589 -22.36 -20.59 -15.07
C LEU A 589 -22.66 -20.20 -16.52
N GLN A 590 -22.31 -21.06 -17.48
CA GLN A 590 -22.58 -20.85 -18.89
C GLN A 590 -24.09 -20.78 -19.19
N GLU A 591 -24.91 -21.60 -18.53
CA GLU A 591 -26.38 -21.55 -18.63
C GLU A 591 -26.95 -20.24 -18.05
N GLU A 592 -26.43 -19.77 -16.91
CA GLU A 592 -26.81 -18.48 -16.33
C GLU A 592 -26.42 -17.33 -17.27
N ILE A 593 -25.21 -17.35 -17.85
CA ILE A 593 -24.75 -16.37 -18.84
C ILE A 593 -25.69 -16.35 -20.06
N ASN A 594 -26.06 -17.51 -20.59
CA ASN A 594 -26.97 -17.61 -21.73
C ASN A 594 -28.37 -17.07 -21.39
N SER A 595 -28.84 -17.32 -20.17
CA SER A 595 -30.09 -16.75 -19.67
C SER A 595 -30.02 -15.22 -19.59
N ILE A 596 -28.92 -14.65 -19.09
CA ILE A 596 -28.70 -13.19 -19.06
C ILE A 596 -28.67 -12.61 -20.48
N LYS A 597 -28.02 -13.27 -21.43
CA LYS A 597 -27.98 -12.86 -22.85
C LYS A 597 -29.36 -12.76 -23.48
N THR A 598 -30.30 -13.64 -23.12
CA THR A 598 -31.68 -13.60 -23.65
C THR A 598 -32.43 -12.32 -23.27
N LEU A 599 -32.02 -11.65 -22.18
CA LEU A 599 -32.64 -10.40 -21.72
C LEU A 599 -32.24 -9.19 -22.58
N LYS A 600 -31.20 -9.30 -23.41
CA LYS A 600 -30.74 -8.28 -24.38
C LYS A 600 -30.44 -6.88 -23.81
N LYS A 601 -30.20 -6.77 -22.50
CA LYS A 601 -29.96 -5.51 -21.77
C LYS A 601 -28.60 -5.39 -21.10
N PHE A 602 -27.81 -6.48 -21.04
CA PHE A 602 -26.63 -6.59 -20.20
C PHE A 602 -25.37 -6.91 -21.02
N THR A 603 -25.18 -6.19 -22.13
CA THR A 603 -24.17 -6.52 -23.14
C THR A 603 -22.73 -6.39 -22.62
N ASN A 604 -22.43 -5.36 -21.82
CA ASN A 604 -21.08 -5.17 -21.29
C ASN A 604 -20.73 -6.27 -20.27
N LEU A 605 -21.69 -6.62 -19.41
CA LEU A 605 -21.56 -7.71 -18.47
C LEU A 605 -21.36 -9.05 -19.19
N THR A 606 -22.19 -9.37 -20.18
CA THR A 606 -22.07 -10.65 -20.91
C THR A 606 -20.77 -10.73 -21.72
N ASN A 607 -20.28 -9.62 -22.27
CA ASN A 607 -19.01 -9.58 -22.98
C ASN A 607 -17.81 -9.85 -22.05
N LEU A 608 -17.81 -9.30 -20.83
CA LEU A 608 -16.78 -9.65 -19.84
C LEU A 608 -16.86 -11.14 -19.50
N LEU A 609 -18.06 -11.64 -19.22
CA LEU A 609 -18.27 -13.04 -18.85
C LEU A 609 -17.77 -13.97 -19.96
N ASP A 610 -18.02 -13.65 -21.23
CA ASP A 610 -17.48 -14.40 -22.36
C ASP A 610 -15.94 -14.37 -22.39
N LYS A 611 -15.29 -13.24 -22.08
CA LYS A 611 -13.83 -13.20 -21.96
C LYS A 611 -13.33 -14.10 -20.83
N VAL A 612 -14.00 -14.10 -19.69
CA VAL A 612 -13.64 -14.95 -18.53
C VAL A 612 -13.83 -16.43 -18.85
N MET A 613 -14.93 -16.80 -19.51
CA MET A 613 -15.20 -18.18 -19.94
C MET A 613 -14.16 -18.70 -20.94
N ASN A 614 -13.52 -17.80 -21.71
CA ASN A 614 -12.49 -18.13 -22.71
C ASN A 614 -11.04 -17.92 -22.20
N SER A 615 -10.84 -17.60 -20.92
CA SER A 615 -9.52 -17.28 -20.34
C SER A 615 -8.63 -18.49 -20.07
#